data_AF-A0A9Q1FMH2-F1
#
_entry.id   AF-A0A9Q1FMH2-F1
#
_cell.length_a   1.000
_cell.length_b   1.000
_cell.length_c   1.000
_cell.angle_alpha   90.00
_cell.angle_beta   90.00
_cell.angle_gamma   90.00
#
_symmetry.space_group_name_H-M   'P 1'
#
loop_
_entity.id
_entity.type
_entity.pdbx_description
1 polymer ?
#
loop_
_entity_poly.entity_id
_entity_poly.type
_entity_poly.pdbx_seq_one_letter_code
_entity_poly.pdbx_strand_id
1 'polypeptide(L)'
;METGAAASAYGASLAGGDFDLWGFIKQPQTIVRLFSWLFAIVVFGSITGEGFVNQIHSSVPVCVFNRNDAACHYAMGVGVLGFMACVAFLVLDAYFPHISNATERKRIVIADFAFSGVWAGLWFVCFCFLTNQWSNTKHAELLPEAAARAAIAFSFFSIVSWGLLGFFAMQRYRQGVSDLGQSYADSAHSEAPPTYPSTTPEGFQQPPFTPKPEPQEEPGYEPPTPVF
;
A
#
# COMPACT_ATOMS: atom_id res chain seq x y z
N MET A 1 -13.93 7.14 32.67
CA MET A 1 -12.69 6.88 31.91
C MET A 1 -13.04 5.85 30.86
N GLU A 2 -13.41 6.31 29.67
CA GLU A 2 -13.69 5.43 28.53
C GLU A 2 -12.35 4.91 27.99
N THR A 3 -12.20 3.59 28.01
CA THR A 3 -11.07 2.88 27.41
C THR A 3 -11.17 3.01 25.90
N GLY A 4 -10.33 3.87 25.33
CA GLY A 4 -10.11 3.95 23.89
C GLY A 4 -9.63 2.60 23.37
N ALA A 5 -10.47 1.93 22.60
CA ALA A 5 -10.07 0.79 21.80
C ALA A 5 -8.98 1.26 20.83
N ALA A 6 -7.74 0.84 21.09
CA ALA A 6 -6.65 0.98 20.15
C ALA A 6 -7.03 0.18 18.89
N ALA A 7 -7.44 0.89 17.84
CA ALA A 7 -7.65 0.31 16.53
C ALA A 7 -6.28 -0.15 16.00
N SER A 8 -6.00 -1.44 16.14
CA SER A 8 -4.82 -2.09 15.57
C SER A 8 -4.89 -2.02 14.05
N ALA A 9 -3.81 -1.60 13.41
CA ALA A 9 -3.74 -1.43 11.97
C ALA A 9 -3.62 -2.79 11.24
N TYR A 10 -3.17 -3.83 11.95
CA TYR A 10 -2.96 -5.20 11.42
C TYR A 10 -3.58 -6.32 12.28
N GLY A 11 -4.17 -6.01 13.43
CA GLY A 11 -4.88 -6.93 14.33
C GLY A 11 -6.39 -6.65 14.35
N ALA A 12 -7.18 -7.72 14.31
CA ALA A 12 -8.54 -7.74 13.81
C ALA A 12 -9.61 -7.03 14.67
N SER A 13 -10.58 -6.41 13.98
CA SER A 13 -11.98 -6.85 14.08
C SER A 13 -12.57 -6.82 12.68
N LEU A 14 -13.09 -7.95 12.22
CA LEU A 14 -14.02 -7.99 11.09
C LEU A 14 -15.31 -7.30 11.57
N ALA A 15 -15.31 -5.96 11.55
CA ALA A 15 -16.54 -5.21 11.68
C ALA A 15 -17.27 -5.31 10.35
N GLY A 16 -18.21 -6.25 10.26
CA GLY A 16 -19.26 -6.25 9.23
C GLY A 16 -20.20 -5.07 9.43
N GLY A 17 -19.67 -3.85 9.30
CA GLY A 17 -20.44 -2.62 9.23
C GLY A 17 -20.57 -2.16 7.79
N ASP A 18 -21.69 -1.52 7.47
CA ASP A 18 -21.91 -0.85 6.18
C ASP A 18 -20.67 -0.02 5.82
N PHE A 19 -20.24 -0.10 4.56
CA PHE A 19 -19.13 0.72 4.06
C PHE A 19 -19.37 2.20 4.41
N ASP A 20 -18.61 2.73 5.36
CA ASP A 20 -18.63 4.15 5.68
C ASP A 20 -17.88 4.93 4.60
N LEU A 21 -18.61 5.24 3.52
CA LEU A 21 -18.12 6.04 2.40
C LEU A 21 -17.55 7.38 2.86
N TRP A 22 -18.10 7.96 3.93
CA TRP A 22 -17.70 9.26 4.46
C TRP A 22 -16.39 9.17 5.25
N GLY A 23 -16.24 8.14 6.08
CA GLY A 23 -14.99 7.82 6.76
C GLY A 23 -13.85 7.50 5.78
N PHE A 24 -14.15 6.80 4.68
CA PHE A 24 -13.19 6.47 3.61
C PHE A 24 -12.70 7.70 2.84
N ILE A 25 -13.61 8.62 2.49
CA ILE A 25 -13.26 9.86 1.79
C ILE A 25 -12.44 10.81 2.67
N LYS A 26 -12.61 10.77 3.99
CA LYS A 26 -11.80 11.58 4.91
C LYS A 26 -10.36 11.11 5.07
N GLN A 27 -10.01 9.89 4.62
CA GLN A 27 -8.64 9.41 4.72
C GLN A 27 -7.74 10.26 3.81
N PRO A 28 -6.65 10.86 4.34
CA PRO A 28 -5.80 11.77 3.56
C PRO A 28 -5.16 11.07 2.35
N GLN A 29 -4.88 9.76 2.46
CA GLN A 29 -4.38 8.94 1.35
C GLN A 29 -5.39 8.87 0.19
N THR A 30 -6.67 8.61 0.48
CA THR A 30 -7.75 8.54 -0.52
C THR A 30 -7.92 9.88 -1.23
N ILE A 31 -7.90 10.99 -0.49
CA ILE A 31 -8.03 12.34 -1.06
C ILE A 31 -6.89 12.62 -2.05
N VAL A 32 -5.64 12.34 -1.65
CA VAL A 32 -4.50 12.53 -2.56
C VAL A 32 -4.60 11.60 -3.77
N ARG A 33 -5.11 10.38 -3.59
CA ARG A 33 -5.34 9.43 -4.70
C ARG A 33 -6.36 9.96 -5.70
N LEU A 34 -7.44 10.59 -5.23
CA LEU A 34 -8.41 11.26 -6.09
C LEU A 34 -7.79 12.43 -6.85
N PHE A 35 -6.90 13.21 -6.23
CA PHE A 35 -6.16 14.25 -6.93
C PHE A 35 -5.22 13.68 -8.00
N SER A 36 -4.45 12.64 -7.68
CA SER A 36 -3.58 11.96 -8.65
C SER A 36 -4.39 11.40 -9.84
N TRP A 37 -5.56 10.85 -9.56
CA TRP A 37 -6.51 10.36 -10.55
C TRP A 37 -7.03 11.49 -11.46
N LEU A 38 -7.44 12.62 -10.88
CA LEU A 38 -7.89 13.80 -11.63
C LEU A 38 -6.77 14.38 -12.49
N PHE A 39 -5.56 14.52 -11.96
CA PHE A 39 -4.42 15.06 -12.70
C PHE A 39 -4.05 14.16 -13.88
N ALA A 40 -4.08 12.84 -13.70
CA ALA A 40 -3.87 11.88 -14.79
C ALA A 40 -4.90 12.06 -15.91
N ILE A 41 -6.20 12.22 -15.57
CA ILE A 41 -7.27 12.50 -16.53
C ILE A 41 -7.03 13.79 -17.30
N VAL A 42 -6.68 14.86 -16.60
CA VAL A 42 -6.45 16.15 -17.25
C VAL A 42 -5.28 16.06 -18.23
N VAL A 43 -4.20 15.37 -17.87
CA VAL A 43 -3.04 15.20 -18.77
C VAL A 43 -3.41 14.36 -19.99
N PHE A 44 -3.89 13.11 -19.83
CA PHE A 44 -4.18 12.31 -21.04
C PHE A 44 -5.35 12.89 -21.84
N GLY A 45 -6.34 13.51 -21.19
CA GLY A 45 -7.47 14.16 -21.83
C GLY A 45 -7.07 15.37 -22.67
N SER A 46 -6.19 16.22 -22.15
CA SER A 46 -5.67 17.37 -22.91
C SER A 46 -4.85 16.92 -24.13
N ILE A 47 -4.03 15.86 -24.00
CA ILE A 47 -3.25 15.33 -25.12
C ILE A 47 -4.13 14.63 -26.17
N THR A 48 -5.12 13.85 -25.75
CA THR A 48 -6.01 13.13 -26.69
C THR A 48 -6.98 14.07 -27.40
N GLY A 49 -7.45 15.13 -26.73
CA GLY A 49 -8.36 16.11 -27.31
C GLY A 49 -7.68 17.10 -28.25
N GLU A 50 -6.57 17.71 -27.82
CA GLU A 50 -5.92 18.81 -28.56
C GLU A 50 -4.40 18.65 -28.71
N GLY A 51 -3.83 17.52 -28.26
CA GLY A 51 -2.38 17.29 -28.38
C GLY A 51 -1.91 16.99 -29.80
N PHE A 52 -2.80 16.65 -30.73
CA PHE A 52 -2.48 16.35 -32.12
C PHE A 52 -3.13 17.35 -33.07
N VAL A 53 -2.32 18.05 -33.84
CA VAL A 53 -2.77 19.12 -34.74
C VAL A 53 -2.42 18.81 -36.19
N ASN A 54 -3.32 19.12 -37.13
CA ASN A 54 -3.08 18.95 -38.57
C ASN A 54 -2.19 20.08 -39.09
N GLN A 55 -1.28 19.76 -40.01
CA GLN A 55 -0.51 20.79 -40.70
C GLN A 55 -1.25 21.35 -41.90
N ILE A 56 -0.99 22.60 -42.25
CA ILE A 56 -1.62 23.30 -43.38
C ILE A 56 -1.39 22.57 -44.71
N HIS A 57 -0.29 21.82 -44.85
CA HIS A 57 0.10 21.12 -46.09
C HIS A 57 0.15 19.59 -45.95
N SER A 58 -0.30 19.03 -44.82
CA SER A 58 -0.33 17.58 -44.62
C SER A 58 -1.52 17.19 -43.76
N SER A 59 -2.28 16.18 -44.22
CA SER A 59 -3.41 15.60 -43.50
C SER A 59 -3.00 14.67 -42.35
N VAL A 60 -1.69 14.53 -42.09
CA VAL A 60 -1.18 13.72 -40.99
C VAL A 60 -1.07 14.60 -39.73
N PRO A 61 -1.79 14.28 -38.65
CA PRO A 61 -1.71 15.02 -37.41
C PRO A 61 -0.35 14.79 -36.74
N VAL A 62 0.22 15.85 -36.18
CA VAL A 62 1.49 15.80 -35.46
C VAL A 62 1.32 16.30 -34.03
N CYS A 63 2.13 15.80 -33.11
CA CYS A 63 2.10 16.25 -31.72
C CYS A 63 2.38 17.76 -31.57
N VAL A 64 1.63 18.43 -30.70
CA VAL A 64 1.74 19.85 -30.37
C VAL A 64 3.12 20.20 -29.78
N PHE A 65 3.77 19.24 -29.11
CA PHE A 65 5.08 19.38 -28.51
C PHE A 65 6.20 19.15 -29.54
N ASN A 66 6.71 20.23 -30.13
CA ASN A 66 7.81 20.23 -31.09
C ASN A 66 7.65 19.22 -32.25
N ARG A 67 6.40 18.88 -32.62
CA ARG A 67 6.09 17.86 -33.65
C ARG A 67 6.73 16.51 -33.36
N ASN A 68 6.99 16.21 -32.09
CA ASN A 68 7.58 14.96 -31.65
C ASN A 68 6.49 14.08 -31.07
N ASP A 69 6.04 13.09 -31.83
CA ASP A 69 4.98 12.18 -31.42
C ASP A 69 5.34 11.42 -30.14
N ALA A 70 6.63 11.11 -29.92
CA ALA A 70 7.07 10.47 -28.69
C ALA A 70 6.69 11.27 -27.43
N ALA A 71 6.60 12.60 -27.49
CA ALA A 71 6.19 13.44 -26.37
C ALA A 71 4.71 13.23 -26.01
N CYS A 72 3.82 13.33 -27.00
CA CYS A 72 2.39 13.10 -26.79
C CYS A 72 2.12 11.64 -26.39
N HIS A 73 2.74 10.68 -27.05
CA HIS A 73 2.58 9.26 -26.73
C HIS A 73 3.08 8.92 -25.32
N TYR A 74 4.21 9.49 -24.91
CA TYR A 74 4.71 9.32 -23.54
C TYR A 74 3.74 9.88 -22.50
N ALA A 75 3.25 11.11 -22.68
CA ALA A 75 2.29 11.73 -21.78
C ALA A 75 0.95 10.98 -21.71
N MET A 76 0.43 10.52 -22.86
CA MET A 76 -0.76 9.67 -22.90
C MET A 76 -0.54 8.36 -22.16
N GLY A 77 0.58 7.67 -22.39
CA GLY A 77 0.89 6.40 -21.74
C GLY A 77 0.98 6.52 -20.23
N VAL A 78 1.75 7.50 -19.73
CA VAL A 78 1.88 7.76 -18.29
C VAL A 78 0.55 8.19 -17.66
N GLY A 79 -0.25 9.00 -18.37
CA GLY A 79 -1.57 9.41 -17.90
C GLY A 79 -2.57 8.25 -17.82
N VAL A 80 -2.72 7.45 -18.88
CA VAL A 80 -3.70 6.34 -18.93
C VAL A 80 -3.33 5.24 -17.93
N LEU A 81 -2.07 4.82 -17.89
CA LEU A 81 -1.62 3.80 -16.95
C LEU A 81 -1.71 4.30 -15.49
N GLY A 82 -1.42 5.59 -15.26
CA GLY A 82 -1.58 6.22 -13.96
C GLY A 82 -3.04 6.25 -13.50
N PHE A 83 -3.96 6.61 -14.40
CA PHE A 83 -5.39 6.57 -14.15
C PHE A 83 -5.87 5.17 -13.75
N MET A 84 -5.49 4.15 -14.53
CA MET A 84 -5.87 2.76 -14.26
C MET A 84 -5.30 2.28 -12.91
N ALA A 85 -4.05 2.62 -12.62
CA ALA A 85 -3.43 2.29 -11.35
C ALA A 85 -4.15 2.98 -10.18
N CYS A 86 -4.48 4.27 -10.28
CA CYS A 86 -5.26 4.96 -9.25
C CYS A 86 -6.60 4.26 -8.98
N VAL A 87 -7.32 3.85 -10.02
CA VAL A 87 -8.59 3.11 -9.87
C VAL A 87 -8.35 1.77 -9.16
N ALA A 88 -7.36 0.99 -9.61
CA ALA A 88 -7.05 -0.31 -9.01
C ALA A 88 -6.67 -0.16 -7.52
N PHE A 89 -5.84 0.82 -7.19
CA PHE A 89 -5.42 1.08 -5.83
C PHE A 89 -6.54 1.67 -4.95
N LEU A 90 -7.45 2.47 -5.50
CA LEU A 90 -8.67 2.90 -4.78
C LEU A 90 -9.57 1.71 -4.43
N VAL A 91 -9.73 0.77 -5.36
CA VAL A 91 -10.47 -0.46 -5.13
C VAL A 91 -9.78 -1.31 -4.05
N LEU A 92 -8.45 -1.44 -4.11
CA LEU A 92 -7.68 -2.13 -3.07
C LEU A 92 -7.83 -1.46 -1.70
N ASP A 93 -7.84 -0.13 -1.62
CA ASP A 93 -8.06 0.60 -0.37
C ASP A 93 -9.46 0.32 0.21
N ALA A 94 -10.47 0.21 -0.66
CA ALA A 94 -11.85 -0.12 -0.25
C ALA A 94 -11.96 -1.56 0.26
N TYR A 95 -11.22 -2.51 -0.34
CA TYR A 95 -11.19 -3.90 0.12
C TYR A 95 -10.24 -4.15 1.30
N PHE A 96 -9.32 -3.22 1.60
CA PHE A 96 -8.31 -3.36 2.64
C PHE A 96 -8.87 -3.78 4.02
N PRO A 97 -10.03 -3.27 4.50
CA PRO A 97 -10.62 -3.68 5.78
C PRO A 97 -10.99 -5.17 5.83
N HIS A 98 -11.34 -5.78 4.70
CA HIS A 98 -11.79 -7.18 4.62
C HIS A 98 -10.65 -8.19 4.64
N ILE A 99 -9.40 -7.76 4.42
CA ILE A 99 -8.24 -8.66 4.39
C ILE A 99 -7.85 -9.03 5.82
N SER A 100 -7.93 -10.29 6.22
CA SER A 100 -7.53 -10.73 7.57
C SER A 100 -6.03 -11.00 7.71
N ASN A 101 -5.32 -11.23 6.60
CA ASN A 101 -3.91 -11.61 6.61
C ASN A 101 -2.98 -10.38 6.67
N ALA A 102 -2.25 -10.25 7.77
CA ALA A 102 -1.28 -9.17 7.97
C ALA A 102 -0.13 -9.16 6.93
N THR A 103 0.27 -10.33 6.43
CA THR A 103 1.30 -10.45 5.38
C THR A 103 0.81 -9.88 4.05
N GLU A 104 -0.46 -10.13 3.72
CA GLU A 104 -1.08 -9.64 2.50
C GLU A 104 -1.26 -8.12 2.54
N ARG A 105 -1.77 -7.59 3.67
CA ARG A 105 -1.83 -6.14 3.91
C ARG A 105 -0.47 -5.47 3.74
N LYS A 106 0.59 -6.06 4.32
CA LYS A 106 1.96 -5.54 4.19
C LYS A 106 2.44 -5.52 2.74
N ARG A 107 2.19 -6.59 1.97
CA ARG A 107 2.56 -6.65 0.55
C ARG A 107 1.85 -5.59 -0.27
N ILE A 108 0.55 -5.37 -0.03
CA ILE A 108 -0.23 -4.33 -0.72
C ILE A 108 0.36 -2.94 -0.43
N VAL A 109 0.68 -2.63 0.84
CA VAL A 109 1.26 -1.33 1.21
C VAL A 109 2.65 -1.13 0.59
N ILE A 110 3.49 -2.17 0.54
CA ILE A 110 4.81 -2.09 -0.13
C ILE A 110 4.65 -1.89 -1.63
N ALA A 111 3.72 -2.61 -2.25
CA ALA A 111 3.43 -2.48 -3.69
C ALA A 111 2.95 -1.06 -4.02
N ASP A 112 2.06 -0.51 -3.20
CA ASP A 112 1.56 0.86 -3.34
C ASP A 112 2.69 1.90 -3.19
N PHE A 113 3.54 1.75 -2.16
CA PHE A 113 4.70 2.60 -1.96
C PHE A 113 5.67 2.57 -3.16
N ALA A 114 6.03 1.37 -3.61
CA ALA A 114 6.97 1.19 -4.73
C ALA A 114 6.38 1.74 -6.03
N PHE A 115 5.12 1.42 -6.32
CA PHE A 115 4.43 1.93 -7.50
C PHE A 115 4.35 3.45 -7.47
N SER A 116 3.99 4.03 -6.33
CA SER A 116 3.90 5.49 -6.18
C SER A 116 5.23 6.20 -6.41
N GLY A 117 6.34 5.62 -5.92
CA GLY A 117 7.68 6.15 -6.17
C GLY A 117 8.08 6.08 -7.65
N VAL A 118 7.85 4.94 -8.31
CA VAL A 118 8.12 4.79 -9.75
C VAL A 118 7.29 5.78 -10.56
N TRP A 119 6.01 5.92 -10.23
CA TRP A 119 5.10 6.80 -10.97
C TRP A 119 5.43 8.29 -10.78
N ALA A 120 5.84 8.70 -9.58
CA ALA A 120 6.36 10.04 -9.35
C ALA A 120 7.58 10.34 -10.24
N GLY A 121 8.49 9.38 -10.40
CA GLY A 121 9.63 9.48 -11.32
C GLY A 121 9.21 9.61 -12.79
N LEU A 122 8.24 8.80 -13.24
CA LEU A 122 7.71 8.88 -14.60
C LEU A 122 7.03 10.22 -14.89
N TRP A 123 6.29 10.77 -13.91
CA TRP A 123 5.72 12.12 -13.99
C TRP A 123 6.78 13.21 -14.04
N PHE A 124 7.87 13.06 -13.29
CA PHE A 124 8.99 13.99 -13.33
C PHE A 124 9.63 14.00 -14.73
N VAL A 125 9.91 12.82 -15.29
CA VAL A 125 10.39 12.70 -16.67
C VAL A 125 9.39 13.29 -17.67
N CYS A 126 8.08 13.06 -17.47
CA CYS A 126 7.01 13.64 -18.29
C CYS A 126 7.08 15.17 -18.30
N PHE A 127 7.10 15.76 -17.11
CA PHE A 127 7.17 17.20 -16.94
C PHE A 127 8.41 17.79 -17.62
N CYS A 128 9.60 17.22 -17.36
CA CYS A 128 10.84 17.68 -17.97
C CYS A 128 10.81 17.54 -19.50
N PHE A 129 10.31 16.41 -20.00
CA PHE A 129 10.27 16.13 -21.43
C PHE A 129 9.29 17.07 -22.16
N LEU A 130 8.07 17.21 -21.65
CA LEU A 130 7.06 18.10 -22.22
C LEU A 130 7.51 19.56 -22.17
N THR A 131 8.10 20.02 -21.06
CA THR A 131 8.61 21.39 -20.94
C THR A 131 9.74 21.66 -21.93
N ASN A 132 10.68 20.71 -22.09
CA ASN A 132 11.76 20.84 -23.05
C ASN A 132 11.25 20.91 -24.49
N GLN A 133 10.28 20.07 -24.86
CA GLN A 133 9.69 20.11 -26.19
C GLN A 133 8.86 21.37 -26.41
N TRP A 134 8.08 21.79 -25.40
CA TRP A 134 7.30 23.02 -25.48
C TRP A 134 8.19 24.25 -25.69
N SER A 135 9.30 24.36 -24.95
CA SER A 135 10.27 25.45 -25.09
C SER A 135 10.89 25.54 -26.50
N ASN A 136 11.06 24.41 -27.18
CA ASN A 136 11.60 24.35 -28.54
C ASN A 136 10.51 24.44 -29.63
N THR A 137 9.23 24.55 -29.25
CA THR A 137 8.11 24.59 -30.20
C THR A 137 8.05 25.96 -30.87
N LYS A 138 8.12 25.97 -32.20
CA LYS A 138 8.00 27.20 -33.01
C LYS A 138 6.54 27.53 -33.29
N HIS A 139 6.20 28.82 -33.31
CA HIS A 139 4.86 29.34 -33.58
C HIS A 139 3.77 28.82 -32.63
N ALA A 140 4.07 28.77 -31.32
CA ALA A 140 3.15 28.29 -30.29
C ALA A 140 1.80 29.05 -30.27
N GLU A 141 1.75 30.29 -30.76
CA GLU A 141 0.54 31.12 -30.86
C GLU A 141 -0.54 30.54 -31.81
N LEU A 142 -0.15 29.65 -32.72
CA LEU A 142 -1.06 28.98 -33.66
C LEU A 142 -1.53 27.60 -33.16
N LEU A 143 -1.03 27.15 -32.01
CA LEU A 143 -1.27 25.83 -31.45
C LEU A 143 -2.19 25.94 -30.21
N PRO A 144 -2.87 24.85 -29.80
CA PRO A 144 -3.67 24.80 -28.58
C PRO A 144 -2.80 24.93 -27.33
N GLU A 145 -2.44 26.17 -27.01
CA GLU A 145 -1.57 26.55 -25.90
C GLU A 145 -2.14 26.11 -24.55
N ALA A 146 -3.46 26.25 -24.36
CA ALA A 146 -4.13 25.91 -23.11
C ALA A 146 -3.98 24.42 -22.78
N ALA A 147 -4.21 23.53 -23.75
CA ALA A 147 -4.07 22.09 -23.58
C ALA A 147 -2.62 21.68 -23.29
N ALA A 148 -1.66 22.22 -24.04
CA ALA A 148 -0.24 21.90 -23.83
C ALA A 148 0.25 22.40 -22.46
N ARG A 149 -0.09 23.63 -22.06
CA ARG A 149 0.26 24.18 -20.75
C ARG A 149 -0.43 23.44 -19.61
N ALA A 150 -1.69 23.04 -19.79
CA ALA A 150 -2.38 22.19 -18.83
C ALA A 150 -1.64 20.86 -18.65
N ALA A 151 -1.31 20.16 -19.74
CA ALA A 151 -0.57 18.90 -19.67
C ALA A 151 0.77 19.06 -18.90
N ILE A 152 1.52 20.13 -19.15
CA ILE A 152 2.77 20.43 -18.42
C ILE A 152 2.50 20.68 -16.92
N ALA A 153 1.57 21.59 -16.60
CA ALA A 153 1.28 21.99 -15.22
C ALA A 153 0.74 20.82 -14.38
N PHE A 154 -0.20 20.06 -14.93
CA PHE A 154 -0.77 18.90 -14.23
C PHE A 154 0.20 17.72 -14.15
N SER A 155 1.17 17.61 -15.06
CA SER A 155 2.30 16.69 -14.90
C SER A 155 3.16 17.06 -13.68
N PHE A 156 3.45 18.35 -13.48
CA PHE A 156 4.17 18.82 -12.30
C PHE A 156 3.41 18.54 -10.99
N PHE A 157 2.12 18.87 -10.94
CA PHE A 157 1.30 18.57 -9.76
C PHE A 157 1.17 17.07 -9.49
N SER A 158 1.19 16.26 -10.55
CA SER A 158 1.21 14.80 -10.42
C SER A 158 2.44 14.32 -9.65
N ILE A 159 3.64 14.85 -9.91
CA ILE A 159 4.87 14.50 -9.16
C ILE A 159 4.65 14.63 -7.66
N VAL A 160 4.11 15.78 -7.24
CA VAL A 160 3.85 16.07 -5.82
C VAL A 160 2.80 15.11 -5.25
N SER A 161 1.70 14.89 -5.97
CA SER A 161 0.62 14.00 -5.51
C SER A 161 1.08 12.54 -5.34
N TRP A 162 1.86 12.01 -6.29
CA TRP A 162 2.42 10.66 -6.22
C TRP A 162 3.51 10.54 -5.15
N GLY A 163 4.29 11.61 -4.93
CA GLY A 163 5.21 11.70 -3.79
C GLY A 163 4.49 11.66 -2.44
N LEU A 164 3.36 12.37 -2.30
CA LEU A 164 2.52 12.33 -1.10
C LEU A 164 1.87 10.96 -0.89
N LEU A 165 1.42 10.29 -1.95
CA LEU A 165 0.95 8.89 -1.88
C LEU A 165 2.03 7.97 -1.34
N GLY A 166 3.25 8.08 -1.87
CA GLY A 166 4.41 7.33 -1.36
C GLY A 166 4.69 7.63 0.11
N PHE A 167 4.63 8.90 0.52
CA PHE A 167 4.82 9.29 1.91
C PHE A 167 3.76 8.67 2.84
N PHE A 168 2.48 8.72 2.47
CA PHE A 168 1.41 8.12 3.27
C PHE A 168 1.49 6.60 3.31
N ALA A 169 1.84 5.94 2.20
CA ALA A 169 2.08 4.50 2.16
C ALA A 169 3.25 4.11 3.10
N MET A 170 4.33 4.89 3.11
CA MET A 170 5.45 4.69 4.04
C MET A 170 5.03 4.88 5.51
N GLN A 171 4.21 5.88 5.81
CA GLN A 171 3.71 6.10 7.16
C GLN A 171 2.85 4.92 7.64
N ARG A 172 1.95 4.42 6.78
CA ARG A 172 1.12 3.23 7.05
C ARG A 172 1.96 1.96 7.22
N TYR A 173 3.02 1.81 6.41
CA TYR A 173 3.97 0.72 6.55
C TYR A 173 4.64 0.73 7.93
N ARG A 174 5.14 1.91 8.36
CA ARG A 174 5.79 2.07 9.66
C ARG A 174 4.85 1.77 10.82
N GLN A 175 3.62 2.29 10.78
CA GLN A 175 2.60 1.98 11.78
C GLN A 175 2.33 0.48 11.86
N GLY A 176 2.27 -0.20 10.71
CA GLY A 176 2.06 -1.64 10.66
C GLY A 176 3.17 -2.48 11.26
N VAL A 177 4.42 -2.09 11.01
CA VAL A 177 5.58 -2.78 11.57
C VAL A 177 5.67 -2.56 13.08
N SER A 178 5.34 -1.36 13.57
CA SER A 178 5.32 -1.06 15.01
C SER A 178 4.27 -1.90 15.76
N ASP A 179 3.08 -2.06 15.19
CA ASP A 179 1.97 -2.79 15.80
C ASP A 179 2.24 -4.31 15.92
N LEU A 180 2.89 -4.88 14.91
CA LEU A 180 3.38 -6.27 14.93
C LEU A 180 4.50 -6.46 15.96
N GLY A 181 5.41 -5.48 16.09
CA GLY A 181 6.48 -5.52 17.09
C GLY A 181 5.93 -5.51 18.52
N GLN A 182 4.93 -4.68 18.79
CA GLN A 182 4.25 -4.62 20.09
C GLN A 182 3.52 -5.94 20.40
N SER A 183 2.80 -6.50 19.43
CA SER A 183 2.07 -7.77 19.59
C SER A 183 3.01 -8.95 19.90
N TYR A 184 4.21 -8.97 19.30
CA TYR A 184 5.22 -9.99 19.59
C TYR A 184 5.85 -9.81 20.98
N ALA A 185 6.09 -8.57 21.41
CA ALA A 185 6.59 -8.26 22.75
C ALA A 185 5.57 -8.66 23.84
N ASP A 186 4.28 -8.36 23.67
CA ASP A 186 3.24 -8.76 24.62
C ASP A 186 3.05 -10.28 24.69
N SER A 187 3.25 -10.99 23.57
CA SER A 187 3.22 -12.46 23.54
C SER A 187 4.42 -13.08 24.28
N ALA A 188 5.62 -12.51 24.13
CA ALA A 188 6.82 -12.94 24.85
C ALA A 188 6.77 -12.62 26.35
N HIS A 189 6.05 -11.58 26.76
CA HIS A 189 5.77 -11.29 28.17
C HIS A 189 4.61 -12.11 28.76
N SER A 190 3.83 -12.79 27.91
CA SER A 190 2.71 -13.65 28.32
C SER A 190 3.08 -15.14 28.45
N GLU A 191 4.34 -15.53 28.16
CA GLU A 191 4.92 -16.81 28.60
C GLU A 191 5.30 -16.74 30.10
N ALA A 192 4.35 -16.35 30.94
CA ALA A 192 4.35 -16.82 32.32
C ALA A 192 3.86 -18.28 32.31
N PRO A 193 4.52 -19.22 33.01
CA PRO A 193 4.05 -20.60 33.07
C PRO A 193 2.59 -20.63 33.52
N PRO A 194 1.77 -21.58 33.04
CA PRO A 194 0.35 -21.64 33.41
C PRO A 194 0.25 -21.73 34.94
N THR A 195 -0.19 -20.64 35.56
CA THR A 195 -0.59 -20.65 36.97
C THR A 195 -1.88 -21.44 37.02
N TYR A 196 -1.76 -22.75 37.24
CA TYR A 196 -2.88 -23.58 37.65
C TYR A 196 -3.51 -22.93 38.90
N PRO A 197 -4.83 -22.70 38.94
CA PRO A 197 -5.48 -22.22 40.15
C PRO A 197 -5.31 -23.30 41.23
N SER A 198 -4.37 -23.08 42.14
CA SER A 198 -4.18 -23.88 43.34
C SER A 198 -5.35 -23.61 44.28
N THR A 199 -6.46 -24.31 44.09
CA THR A 199 -7.48 -24.43 45.12
C THR A 199 -7.01 -25.48 46.13
N THR A 200 -6.20 -25.04 47.10
CA THR A 200 -5.89 -25.82 48.28
C THR A 200 -6.64 -25.22 49.46
N PRO A 201 -7.69 -25.86 50.00
CA PRO A 201 -8.21 -25.53 51.33
C PRO A 201 -7.21 -26.03 52.37
N GLU A 202 -6.97 -25.22 53.39
CA GLU A 202 -6.14 -25.57 54.54
C GLU A 202 -6.51 -26.92 55.16
N GLY A 203 -5.50 -27.72 55.47
CA GLY A 203 -5.66 -28.88 56.35
C GLY A 203 -4.63 -29.95 56.10
N PHE A 204 -3.84 -30.23 57.15
CA PHE A 204 -2.97 -31.38 57.38
C PHE A 204 -1.46 -31.19 57.17
N GLN A 205 -0.80 -31.30 58.31
CA GLN A 205 0.61 -31.16 58.63
C GLN A 205 1.50 -32.18 57.90
N GLN A 206 2.73 -31.77 57.58
CA GLN A 206 3.83 -32.67 57.24
C GLN A 206 4.24 -33.56 58.42
N PRO A 207 4.88 -34.71 58.11
CA PRO A 207 6.15 -34.99 58.78
C PRO A 207 7.30 -35.27 57.79
N PRO A 208 8.57 -35.16 58.25
CA PRO A 208 9.78 -35.30 57.43
C PRO A 208 10.28 -36.75 57.41
N PHE A 209 11.12 -37.13 56.43
CA PHE A 209 12.42 -37.83 56.61
C PHE A 209 13.00 -38.34 55.27
N THR A 210 14.33 -38.28 55.18
CA THR A 210 15.25 -38.70 54.11
C THR A 210 15.65 -40.21 54.24
N PRO A 211 16.69 -40.79 53.57
CA PRO A 211 16.67 -41.57 52.30
C PRO A 211 17.25 -43.03 52.34
N LYS A 212 17.16 -43.77 51.19
CA LYS A 212 17.93 -44.98 50.69
C LYS A 212 17.54 -46.42 51.14
N PRO A 213 18.00 -47.53 50.47
CA PRO A 213 18.44 -47.80 49.07
C PRO A 213 17.85 -49.13 48.44
N GLU A 214 18.18 -49.43 47.16
CA GLU A 214 17.94 -50.71 46.44
C GLU A 214 18.48 -51.97 47.17
N PRO A 215 17.93 -53.16 46.85
CA PRO A 215 18.75 -54.16 46.14
C PRO A 215 18.05 -54.95 45.02
N GLN A 216 18.90 -55.45 44.10
CA GLN A 216 18.70 -56.31 42.93
C GLN A 216 17.93 -57.63 43.19
N GLU A 217 17.11 -58.06 42.22
CA GLU A 217 17.14 -59.42 41.63
C GLU A 217 16.19 -59.51 40.40
N GLU A 218 16.74 -59.93 39.26
CA GLU A 218 16.06 -60.32 38.02
C GLU A 218 15.54 -61.78 38.12
N PRO A 219 14.51 -62.24 37.36
CA PRO A 219 14.68 -62.43 35.92
C PRO A 219 13.43 -62.22 35.03
N GLY A 220 13.68 -61.61 33.87
CA GLY A 220 13.32 -62.13 32.54
C GLY A 220 11.85 -62.27 32.14
N TYR A 221 11.43 -61.46 31.15
CA TYR A 221 10.84 -61.97 29.90
C TYR A 221 10.89 -60.90 28.79
N GLU A 222 11.48 -61.24 27.64
CA GLU A 222 11.52 -60.45 26.39
C GLU A 222 10.26 -60.71 25.51
N PRO A 223 9.96 -59.84 24.53
CA PRO A 223 8.66 -59.69 23.87
C PRO A 223 8.51 -60.54 22.59
N PRO A 224 7.29 -60.69 22.03
CA PRO A 224 7.15 -61.09 20.64
C PRO A 224 7.13 -59.86 19.71
N THR A 225 7.97 -59.94 18.68
CA THR A 225 8.14 -59.08 17.51
C THR A 225 7.01 -59.27 16.46
N PRO A 226 6.90 -58.38 15.45
CA PRO A 226 5.66 -58.07 14.76
C PRO A 226 5.33 -59.04 13.61
N VAL A 227 4.05 -59.08 13.23
CA VAL A 227 3.58 -59.79 12.03
C VAL A 227 3.17 -58.75 10.99
N PHE A 228 4.00 -58.68 9.93
CA PHE A 228 3.84 -58.15 8.57
C PHE A 228 2.89 -56.98 8.28
#